data_AF-A0A378VWE9-F1
#
_entry.id   AF-A0A378VWE9-F1
#
_cell.length_a   1.000
_cell.length_b   1.000
_cell.length_c   1.000
_cell.angle_alpha   90.00
_cell.angle_beta   90.00
_cell.angle_gamma   90.00
#
_symmetry.space_group_name_H-M   'P 1'
#
loop_
_entity.id
_entity.type
_entity.pdbx_description
1 polymer ?
#
loop_
_entity_poly.entity_id
_entity_poly.type
_entity_poly.pdbx_seq_one_letter_code
_entity_poly.pdbx_strand_id
1 'polypeptide(L)'
;MIDQIARHGMIDIDISCKGDLHIDDHHTAEDIGITLGQAIRQALGDKKGIRRYGHSYVPLDEALSRVVIDLSGRPGLVYNIEFTRALIGRFDVDLFEEFSTASSTTA
;
A
#
# COMPACT_ATOMS: atom_id res chain seq x y z
N MET A 1 0.77 8.28 5.79
CA MET A 1 0.58 7.83 4.40
C MET A 1 -0.72 7.06 4.23
N ILE A 2 -1.04 6.08 5.08
CA ILE A 2 -2.30 5.33 5.02
C ILE A 2 -3.56 6.23 5.04
N ASP A 3 -3.57 7.34 5.78
CA ASP A 3 -4.69 8.29 5.75
C ASP A 3 -5.00 8.86 4.35
N GLN A 4 -3.98 8.99 3.50
CA GLN A 4 -4.16 9.43 2.10
C GLN A 4 -4.86 8.34 1.28
N ILE A 5 -4.53 7.06 1.53
CA ILE A 5 -5.21 5.90 0.92
C ILE A 5 -6.68 5.90 1.34
N ALA A 6 -6.98 6.07 2.62
CA ALA A 6 -8.35 6.14 3.12
C ALA A 6 -9.15 7.29 2.46
N ARG A 7 -8.60 8.52 2.55
CA ARG A 7 -9.24 9.73 2.04
C ARG A 7 -9.51 9.70 0.54
N HIS A 8 -8.53 9.28 -0.26
CA HIS A 8 -8.63 9.33 -1.73
C HIS A 8 -9.14 8.02 -2.34
N GLY A 9 -9.03 6.91 -1.63
CA GLY A 9 -9.60 5.62 -1.99
C GLY A 9 -11.09 5.49 -1.65
N MET A 10 -11.66 6.46 -0.93
CA MET A 10 -13.06 6.43 -0.46
C MET A 10 -13.34 5.17 0.37
N ILE A 11 -12.39 4.78 1.22
CA ILE A 11 -12.50 3.64 2.14
C ILE A 11 -12.22 4.10 3.57
N ASP A 12 -13.01 3.60 4.51
CA ASP A 12 -12.75 3.79 5.93
C ASP A 12 -11.70 2.75 6.36
N ILE A 13 -10.63 3.22 7.01
CA ILE A 13 -9.54 2.39 7.51
C ILE A 13 -9.38 2.67 9.00
N ASP A 14 -9.43 1.61 9.81
CA ASP A 14 -9.09 1.64 11.23
C ASP A 14 -7.99 0.60 11.48
N ILE A 15 -6.82 1.06 11.93
CA ILE A 15 -5.63 0.22 12.16
C ILE A 15 -5.07 0.52 13.53
N SER A 16 -4.88 -0.54 14.32
CA SER A 16 -4.12 -0.51 15.56
C SER A 16 -2.96 -1.50 15.44
N CYS A 17 -1.74 -1.03 15.63
CA CYS A 17 -0.54 -1.85 15.59
C CYS A 17 0.31 -1.62 16.84
N LYS A 18 0.78 -2.72 17.45
CA LYS A 18 1.80 -2.69 18.50
C LYS A 18 3.04 -3.41 17.98
N GLY A 19 3.84 -2.67 17.24
CA GLY A 19 5.08 -3.13 16.64
C GLY A 19 6.27 -3.15 17.60
N ASP A 20 7.36 -3.76 17.14
CA ASP A 20 8.65 -3.88 17.80
C ASP A 20 9.64 -2.80 17.37
N LEU A 21 9.20 -1.54 17.32
CA LEU A 21 9.94 -0.34 16.86
C LEU A 21 11.29 -0.04 17.57
N HIS A 22 11.63 -0.82 18.60
CA HIS A 22 12.93 -0.76 19.26
C HIS A 22 14.01 -1.55 18.50
N ILE A 23 13.61 -2.41 17.56
CA ILE A 23 14.48 -3.09 16.60
C ILE A 23 14.64 -2.19 15.38
N ASP A 24 13.56 -2.06 14.59
CA ASP A 24 13.40 -1.14 13.47
C ASP A 24 11.91 -1.02 13.07
N ASP A 25 11.63 -0.33 11.97
CA ASP A 25 10.28 -0.12 11.44
C ASP A 25 9.81 -1.26 10.49
N HIS A 26 10.68 -2.23 10.16
CA HIS A 26 10.47 -3.17 9.06
C HIS A 26 9.29 -4.10 9.31
N HIS A 27 9.31 -4.88 10.41
CA HIS A 27 8.23 -5.81 10.73
C HIS A 27 6.89 -5.08 10.87
N THR A 28 6.91 -3.90 11.49
CA THR A 28 5.70 -3.10 11.69
C THR A 28 5.09 -2.67 10.36
N ALA A 29 5.91 -2.20 9.41
CA ALA A 29 5.43 -1.79 8.10
C ALA A 29 4.95 -3.00 7.26
N GLU A 30 5.71 -4.08 7.24
CA GLU A 30 5.37 -5.31 6.51
C GLU A 30 4.04 -5.91 7.02
N ASP A 31 3.91 -6.10 8.33
CA ASP A 31 2.72 -6.72 8.94
C ASP A 31 1.45 -5.87 8.75
N ILE A 32 1.57 -4.54 8.77
CA ILE A 32 0.46 -3.66 8.40
C ILE A 32 0.11 -3.84 6.92
N GLY A 33 1.10 -3.98 6.03
CA GLY A 33 0.89 -4.30 4.62
C GLY A 33 0.13 -5.61 4.42
N ILE A 34 0.58 -6.69 5.07
CA ILE A 34 -0.05 -8.02 5.06
C ILE A 34 -1.50 -7.93 5.52
N THR A 35 -1.73 -7.36 6.71
CA THR A 35 -3.07 -7.32 7.31
C THR A 35 -4.04 -6.44 6.52
N LEU A 36 -3.57 -5.32 5.97
CA LEU A 36 -4.37 -4.47 5.09
C LEU A 36 -4.73 -5.18 3.78
N GLY A 37 -3.78 -5.86 3.13
CA GLY A 37 -4.05 -6.64 1.93
C GLY A 37 -5.10 -7.72 2.17
N GLN A 38 -4.94 -8.48 3.27
CA GLN A 38 -5.94 -9.48 3.68
C GLN A 38 -7.33 -8.87 3.92
N ALA A 39 -7.41 -7.70 4.55
CA ALA A 39 -8.68 -6.99 4.78
C ALA A 39 -9.33 -6.56 3.47
N ILE A 40 -8.56 -6.01 2.52
CA ILE A 40 -9.03 -5.65 1.17
C ILE A 40 -9.56 -6.88 0.44
N ARG A 41 -8.83 -8.01 0.47
CA ARG A 41 -9.25 -9.27 -0.15
C ARG A 41 -10.60 -9.73 0.38
N GLN A 42 -10.77 -9.69 1.69
CA GLN A 42 -12.01 -10.08 2.36
C GLN A 42 -13.16 -9.13 1.98
N ALA A 43 -12.92 -7.82 1.98
CA ALA A 43 -13.93 -6.82 1.63
C ALA A 43 -14.40 -6.92 0.17
N LEU A 44 -13.51 -7.32 -0.75
CA LEU A 44 -13.84 -7.50 -2.18
C LEU A 44 -14.67 -8.74 -2.50
N GLY A 45 -14.76 -9.71 -1.57
CA GLY A 45 -15.57 -10.92 -1.73
C GLY A 45 -15.24 -11.73 -2.99
N ASP A 46 -16.26 -12.08 -3.78
CA ASP A 46 -16.10 -12.90 -4.99
C ASP A 46 -15.67 -12.09 -6.24
N LYS A 47 -15.45 -10.78 -6.07
CA LYS A 47 -14.98 -9.85 -7.11
C LYS A 47 -15.90 -9.79 -8.35
N LYS A 48 -17.16 -10.22 -8.27
CA LYS A 48 -18.10 -10.14 -9.41
C LYS A 48 -18.73 -8.76 -9.55
N GLY A 49 -18.90 -8.31 -10.79
CA GLY A 49 -19.57 -7.04 -11.11
C GLY A 49 -18.77 -5.78 -10.80
N ILE A 50 -17.51 -5.91 -10.35
CA ILE A 50 -16.65 -4.77 -10.04
C ILE A 50 -15.90 -4.27 -11.28
N ARG A 51 -15.43 -3.02 -11.21
CA ARG A 51 -14.38 -2.54 -12.12
C ARG A 51 -13.05 -3.19 -11.72
N ARG A 52 -12.69 -4.27 -12.43
CA ARG A 52 -11.48 -5.06 -12.13
C ARG A 52 -10.18 -4.28 -12.31
N TYR A 53 -10.12 -3.41 -13.32
CA TYR A 53 -8.95 -2.62 -13.66
C TYR A 53 -9.16 -1.16 -13.28
N GLY A 54 -8.13 -0.55 -12.71
CA GLY A 54 -8.12 0.86 -12.35
C GLY A 54 -6.73 1.46 -12.52
N HIS A 55 -6.66 2.74 -12.82
CA HIS A 55 -5.42 3.50 -12.74
C HIS A 55 -5.71 4.93 -12.32
N SER A 56 -4.72 5.59 -11.73
CA SER A 56 -4.78 6.99 -11.38
C SER A 56 -3.42 7.64 -11.55
N TYR A 57 -3.42 8.89 -11.99
CA TYR A 57 -2.27 9.78 -11.96
C TYR A 57 -2.52 10.83 -10.90
N VAL A 58 -1.60 10.97 -9.95
CA VAL A 58 -1.75 11.90 -8.82
C VAL A 58 -0.49 12.78 -8.75
N PRO A 59 -0.62 14.09 -9.05
CA PRO A 59 0.47 15.05 -8.88
C PRO A 59 0.54 15.57 -7.44
N LEU A 60 1.74 15.92 -7.00
CA LEU A 60 2.00 16.71 -5.80
C LEU A 60 3.22 17.59 -6.07
N ASP A 61 3.02 18.91 -6.13
CA ASP A 61 4.01 19.88 -6.58
C ASP A 61 4.65 19.46 -7.93
N GLU A 62 5.98 19.33 -8.02
CA GLU A 62 6.68 18.88 -9.23
C GLU A 62 6.63 17.37 -9.49
N ALA A 63 6.20 16.58 -8.50
CA ALA A 63 6.18 15.12 -8.60
C ALA A 63 4.86 14.62 -9.23
N LEU A 64 4.96 13.59 -10.07
CA LEU A 64 3.82 12.89 -10.64
C LEU A 64 3.94 11.38 -10.42
N SER A 65 2.94 10.79 -9.77
CA SER A 65 2.87 9.34 -9.55
C SER A 65 1.76 8.71 -10.40
N ARG A 66 1.94 7.43 -10.75
CA ARG A 66 0.91 6.61 -11.38
C ARG A 66 0.81 5.26 -10.69
N VAL A 67 -0.41 4.86 -10.35
CA VAL A 67 -0.72 3.51 -9.87
C VAL A 67 -1.69 2.85 -10.86
N VAL A 68 -1.45 1.57 -11.15
CA VAL A 68 -2.32 0.72 -11.97
C VAL A 68 -2.61 -0.56 -11.18
N ILE A 69 -3.88 -0.93 -11.07
CA ILE A 69 -4.35 -2.08 -10.30
C ILE A 69 -5.13 -3.02 -11.22
N ASP A 70 -4.82 -4.32 -11.13
CA ASP A 70 -5.63 -5.42 -11.65
C ASP A 70 -6.05 -6.31 -10.47
N LEU A 71 -7.35 -6.32 -10.16
CA LEU A 71 -7.94 -7.22 -9.16
C LEU A 71 -8.07 -8.65 -9.72
N SER A 72 -6.92 -9.27 -10.03
CA SER A 72 -6.83 -10.51 -10.81
C SER A 72 -6.87 -11.80 -10.01
N GLY A 73 -6.60 -11.72 -8.70
CA GLY A 73 -6.32 -12.89 -7.87
C GLY A 73 -4.94 -13.53 -8.11
N ARG A 74 -4.08 -12.89 -8.91
CA ARG A 74 -2.67 -13.25 -9.04
C ARG A 74 -1.82 -12.13 -8.42
N PRO A 75 -1.04 -12.43 -7.37
CA PRO A 75 -0.22 -11.43 -6.71
C PRO A 75 0.92 -10.96 -7.63
N GLY A 76 1.28 -9.70 -7.50
CA GLY A 76 2.40 -9.10 -8.23
C GLY A 76 2.50 -7.60 -8.01
N LEU A 77 3.73 -7.10 -7.95
CA LEU A 77 4.06 -5.69 -7.87
C LEU A 77 5.12 -5.36 -8.92
N VAL A 78 4.95 -4.21 -9.58
CA VAL A 78 6.02 -3.57 -10.34
C VAL A 78 6.22 -2.20 -9.71
N TYR A 79 7.36 -2.01 -9.06
CA TYR A 79 7.68 -0.82 -8.30
C TYR A 79 8.77 -0.03 -9.03
N ASN A 80 8.40 1.13 -9.60
CA ASN A 80 9.29 1.98 -10.38
C ASN A 80 9.32 3.39 -9.77
N ILE A 81 9.80 3.50 -8.53
CA ILE A 81 9.91 4.76 -7.81
C ILE A 81 11.35 4.93 -7.36
N GLU A 82 11.99 6.00 -7.83
CA GLU A 82 13.34 6.37 -7.41
C GLU A 82 13.24 7.43 -6.32
N PHE A 83 13.67 7.08 -5.10
CA PHE A 83 13.80 8.05 -4.03
C PHE A 83 15.20 8.67 -4.04
N THR A 84 15.26 10.00 -3.88
CA THR A 84 16.53 10.75 -3.82
C THR A 84 17.14 10.81 -2.41
N ARG A 85 16.45 10.23 -1.42
CA ARG A 85 16.79 10.25 0.00
C ARG A 85 16.41 8.92 0.63
N ALA A 86 17.20 8.45 1.59
CA ALA A 86 16.92 7.21 2.33
C ALA A 86 15.76 7.36 3.34
N LEU A 87 15.50 8.57 3.84
CA LEU A 87 14.52 8.79 4.92
C LEU A 87 13.54 9.93 4.59
N ILE A 88 12.28 9.77 4.99
CA ILE A 88 11.29 10.84 5.11
C ILE A 88 10.94 11.03 6.58
N GLY A 89 11.49 12.08 7.19
CA GLY A 89 11.43 12.25 8.65
C GLY A 89 12.24 11.15 9.34
N ARG A 90 11.56 10.17 9.93
CA ARG A 90 12.17 8.98 10.54
C ARG A 90 11.92 7.69 9.76
N PHE A 91 11.04 7.74 8.76
CA PHE A 91 10.60 6.56 8.03
C PHE A 91 11.57 6.26 6.90
N ASP A 92 12.01 5.00 6.81
CA ASP A 92 12.82 4.49 5.73
C ASP A 92 11.99 4.33 4.46
N VAL A 93 12.45 4.94 3.36
CA VAL A 93 11.70 4.96 2.10
C VAL A 93 11.64 3.58 1.43
N ASP A 94 12.58 2.69 1.72
CA ASP A 94 12.60 1.35 1.14
C ASP A 94 11.40 0.53 1.64
N LEU A 95 10.88 0.86 2.84
CA LEU A 95 9.70 0.22 3.41
C LEU A 95 8.41 0.50 2.64
N PHE A 96 8.38 1.50 1.74
CA PHE A 96 7.24 1.68 0.84
C PHE A 96 7.08 0.51 -0.14
N GLU A 97 8.19 -0.02 -0.65
CA GLU A 97 8.15 -1.18 -1.55
C GLU A 97 7.77 -2.45 -0.78
N GLU A 98 8.32 -2.66 0.41
CA GLU A 98 7.99 -3.81 1.26
C GLU A 98 6.51 -3.81 1.66
N PHE A 99 6.00 -2.67 2.15
CA PHE A 99 4.57 -2.51 2.45
C PHE A 99 3.68 -2.80 1.23
N SER A 100 4.06 -2.29 0.05
CA SER A 100 3.31 -2.47 -1.20
C SER A 100 3.37 -3.92 -1.68
N THR A 101 4.51 -4.59 -1.51
CA THR A 101 4.73 -6.00 -1.86
C THR A 101 3.88 -6.90 -0.96
N ALA A 102 3.96 -6.69 0.36
CA ALA A 102 3.17 -7.39 1.35
C ALA A 102 1.65 -7.22 1.11
N SER A 103 1.21 -5.99 0.86
CA SER A 103 -0.20 -5.68 0.60
C SER A 103 -0.71 -6.31 -0.70
N SER A 104 0.03 -6.17 -1.81
CA SER A 104 -0.37 -6.73 -3.11
C SER A 104 -0.33 -8.26 -3.14
N THR A 105 0.52 -8.88 -2.34
CA THR A 105 0.64 -10.35 -2.27
C THR A 105 -0.54 -10.98 -1.50
N THR A 106 -1.21 -10.21 -0.65
CA THR A 106 -2.24 -10.69 0.27
C THR A 106 -3.67 -10.21 -0.06
N ALA A 107 -3.83 -9.26 -1.00
CA ALA A 107 -5.11 -8.72 -1.52
C ALA A 107 -5.80 -9.58 -2.61
#